data_AF-A0A1S2LCT2-F1
#
_entry.id   AF-A0A1S2LCT2-F1
#
_cell.length_a   1.000
_cell.length_b   1.000
_cell.length_c   1.000
_cell.angle_alpha   90.00
_cell.angle_beta   90.00
_cell.angle_gamma   90.00
#
_symmetry.space_group_name_H-M   'P 1'
#
loop_
_entity.id
_entity.type
_entity.pdbx_description
1 polymer ?
#
loop_
_entity_poly.entity_id
_entity_poly.type
_entity_poly.pdbx_seq_one_letter_code
_entity_poly.pdbx_strand_id
1 'polypeptide(L)'
;MKGDYSVWLRISLTYFVVLTMLYVPIVLLNIFPSNYTFQEIDGTVLIEHGVFNKELFEFEINSENKQELAVLHYHIRSIHSLVILGIPLLSFIFVGFLFQFSKHFKTMKGIEASRKRAVALILMTTVILLWLVGEFLYRRGNIISSITELL
;
A
#
# COMPACT_ATOMS: atom_id res chain seq x y z
N MET A 1 -6.31 -30.98 19.50
CA MET A 1 -5.06 -30.18 19.35
C MET A 1 -4.34 -30.37 18.01
N LYS A 2 -4.15 -31.58 17.43
CA LYS A 2 -3.48 -31.73 16.12
C LYS A 2 -4.26 -31.15 14.91
N GLY A 3 -5.59 -31.06 15.00
CA GLY A 3 -6.44 -30.53 13.92
C GLY A 3 -6.31 -29.01 13.72
N ASP A 4 -6.18 -28.24 14.80
CA ASP A 4 -6.19 -26.76 14.74
C ASP A 4 -4.93 -26.20 14.08
N TYR A 5 -3.75 -26.77 14.37
CA TYR A 5 -2.49 -26.38 13.74
C TYR A 5 -2.53 -26.51 12.21
N SER A 6 -3.19 -27.54 11.69
CA SER A 6 -3.30 -27.74 10.23
C SER A 6 -4.13 -26.67 9.53
N VAL A 7 -5.14 -26.13 10.21
CA VAL A 7 -6.02 -25.06 9.69
C VAL A 7 -5.27 -23.73 9.69
N TRP A 8 -4.60 -23.41 10.80
CA TRP A 8 -3.80 -22.19 10.91
C TRP A 8 -2.65 -22.17 9.90
N LEU A 9 -1.96 -23.29 9.68
CA LEU A 9 -0.91 -23.38 8.66
C LEU A 9 -1.45 -23.06 7.26
N ARG A 10 -2.65 -23.57 6.91
CA ARG A 10 -3.29 -23.28 5.61
C ARG A 10 -3.70 -21.82 5.49
N ILE A 11 -4.23 -21.21 6.55
CA ILE A 11 -4.53 -19.76 6.59
C ILE A 11 -3.24 -18.96 6.36
N SER A 12 -2.18 -19.26 7.11
CA SER A 12 -0.89 -18.56 7.01
C SER A 12 -0.25 -18.70 5.63
N LEU A 13 -0.27 -19.91 5.04
CA LEU A 13 0.23 -20.13 3.68
C LEU A 13 -0.59 -19.36 2.64
N THR A 14 -1.92 -19.38 2.76
CA THR A 14 -2.80 -18.65 1.84
C THR A 14 -2.54 -17.16 1.93
N TYR A 15 -2.41 -16.62 3.14
CA TYR A 15 -2.05 -15.22 3.37
C TYR A 15 -0.68 -14.88 2.78
N PHE A 16 0.34 -15.71 3.02
CA PHE A 16 1.68 -15.48 2.49
C PHE A 16 1.70 -15.47 0.95
N VAL A 17 0.99 -16.40 0.31
CA VAL A 17 0.88 -16.44 -1.16
C VAL A 17 0.17 -15.20 -1.69
N VAL A 18 -0.97 -14.82 -1.12
CA VAL A 18 -1.73 -13.62 -1.52
C VAL A 18 -0.89 -12.36 -1.31
N LEU A 19 -0.21 -12.24 -0.17
CA LEU A 19 0.66 -11.13 0.14
C LEU A 19 1.78 -11.00 -0.90
N THR A 20 2.44 -12.10 -1.25
CA THR A 20 3.49 -12.13 -2.25
C THR A 20 2.96 -11.78 -3.64
N MET A 21 1.79 -12.31 -4.00
CA MET A 21 1.13 -12.02 -5.28
C MET A 21 0.68 -10.56 -5.42
N LEU A 22 0.38 -9.86 -4.33
CA LEU A 22 0.10 -8.43 -4.36
C LEU A 22 1.39 -7.61 -4.34
N TYR A 23 2.35 -7.98 -3.49
CA TYR A 23 3.58 -7.22 -3.32
C TYR A 23 4.47 -7.22 -4.57
N VAL A 24 4.69 -8.38 -5.19
CA VAL A 24 5.61 -8.53 -6.33
C VAL A 24 5.18 -7.69 -7.54
N PRO A 25 3.92 -7.73 -8.03
CA PRO A 25 3.50 -6.88 -9.13
C PRO A 25 3.50 -5.39 -8.80
N ILE A 26 3.17 -5.00 -7.56
CA ILE A 26 3.20 -3.57 -7.18
C ILE A 26 4.63 -3.02 -7.25
N VAL A 27 5.61 -3.82 -6.83
CA VAL A 27 7.05 -3.48 -6.95
C VAL A 27 7.50 -3.49 -8.42
N LEU A 28 7.17 -4.53 -9.19
CA LEU A 28 7.62 -4.69 -10.57
C LEU A 28 6.96 -3.73 -11.57
N LEU A 29 5.67 -3.40 -11.38
CA LEU A 29 4.94 -2.51 -12.28
C LEU A 29 5.14 -1.03 -11.93
N ASN A 30 6.06 -0.71 -11.01
CA ASN A 30 6.35 0.67 -10.63
C ASN A 30 5.11 1.41 -10.08
N ILE A 31 4.10 0.67 -9.61
CA ILE A 31 2.86 1.22 -9.00
C ILE A 31 3.15 1.72 -7.58
N PHE A 32 4.33 1.38 -7.04
CA PHE A 32 4.80 1.81 -5.75
C PHE A 32 5.08 3.34 -5.72
N PRO A 33 4.60 4.05 -4.71
CA PRO A 33 5.04 5.41 -4.41
C PRO A 33 6.42 5.46 -3.73
N SER A 34 7.06 4.30 -3.49
CA SER A 34 8.50 4.22 -3.22
C SER A 34 9.35 4.54 -4.45
N ASN A 35 8.72 4.89 -5.57
CA ASN A 35 9.38 5.49 -6.71
C ASN A 35 10.02 6.82 -6.34
N TYR A 36 9.53 7.54 -5.33
CA TYR A 36 10.13 8.78 -4.87
C TYR A 36 11.16 8.51 -3.77
N THR A 37 12.44 8.73 -4.06
CA THR A 37 13.49 8.85 -3.03
C THR A 37 13.72 10.33 -2.76
N PHE A 38 13.95 10.70 -1.49
CA PHE A 38 14.27 12.06 -1.10
C PHE A 38 15.63 12.02 -0.39
N GLN A 39 16.63 12.68 -0.96
CA GLN A 39 17.97 12.78 -0.39
C GLN A 39 18.38 14.25 -0.30
N GLU A 40 18.89 14.64 0.86
CA GLU A 40 19.46 15.97 1.08
C GLU A 40 20.99 15.84 1.10
N ILE A 41 21.67 16.52 0.17
CA ILE A 41 23.12 16.49 0.01
C ILE A 41 23.60 17.94 -0.14
N ASP A 42 24.45 18.40 0.78
CA ASP A 42 25.16 19.68 0.70
C ASP A 42 24.32 20.91 0.33
N GLY A 43 23.07 20.98 0.83
CA GLY A 43 22.17 22.11 0.57
C GLY A 43 21.32 21.96 -0.69
N THR A 44 21.32 20.77 -1.31
CA THR A 44 20.49 20.41 -2.46
C THR A 44 19.63 19.21 -2.10
N VAL A 45 18.37 19.22 -2.54
CA VAL A 45 17.47 18.07 -2.48
C VAL A 45 17.45 17.37 -3.83
N LEU A 46 17.77 16.08 -3.80
CA LEU A 46 17.62 15.15 -4.92
C LEU A 46 16.37 14.31 -4.71
N ILE A 47 15.49 14.34 -5.70
CA ILE A 47 14.29 13.51 -5.76
C ILE A 47 14.42 12.58 -6.96
N GLU A 48 14.60 11.28 -6.73
CA GLU A 48 14.51 10.30 -7.82
C GLU A 48 13.06 9.82 -7.92
N HIS A 49 12.52 9.72 -9.13
CA HIS A 49 11.24 9.11 -9.43
C HIS A 49 11.40 7.86 -10.33
N GLY A 50 11.15 6.67 -9.80
CA GLY A 50 11.03 5.41 -10.55
C GLY A 50 11.97 4.30 -10.07
N VAL A 51 11.63 3.04 -10.37
CA VAL A 51 12.48 1.87 -10.05
C VAL A 51 13.41 1.49 -11.20
N PHE A 52 12.91 1.45 -12.44
CA PHE A 52 13.69 1.01 -13.61
C PHE A 52 14.20 2.17 -14.48
N ASN A 53 13.36 3.17 -14.73
CA ASN A 53 13.74 4.41 -15.40
C ASN A 53 13.58 5.53 -14.36
N LYS A 54 14.70 5.94 -13.75
CA LYS A 54 14.71 7.00 -12.74
C LYS A 54 14.75 8.36 -13.41
N GLU A 55 13.73 9.17 -13.16
CA GLU A 55 13.78 10.61 -13.37
C GLU A 55 14.44 11.24 -12.14
N LEU A 56 15.36 12.19 -12.33
CA LEU A 56 16.04 12.89 -11.24
C LEU A 56 15.60 14.35 -11.26
N PHE A 57 15.10 14.84 -10.13
CA PHE A 57 14.81 16.25 -9.91
C PHE A 57 15.77 16.80 -8.86
N GLU A 58 16.36 17.95 -9.14
CA GLU A 58 17.36 18.60 -8.29
C GLU A 58 16.87 19.99 -7.91
N PHE A 59 16.86 20.30 -6.61
CA PHE A 59 16.39 21.57 -6.07
C PHE A 59 17.39 22.12 -5.05
N GLU A 60 17.87 23.35 -5.24
CA GLU A 60 18.67 24.05 -4.24
C GLU A 60 17.80 24.47 -3.05
N ILE A 61 18.27 24.26 -1.82
CA ILE A 61 17.54 24.64 -0.61
C ILE A 61 17.80 26.11 -0.32
N ASN A 62 16.75 26.92 -0.39
CA ASN A 62 16.79 28.34 -0.01
C ASN A 62 15.64 28.66 0.98
N SER A 63 15.64 29.88 1.51
CA SER A 63 14.62 30.30 2.50
C SER A 63 13.20 30.33 1.96
N GLU A 64 13.03 30.40 0.65
CA GLU A 64 11.73 30.53 -0.03
C GLU A 64 11.09 29.14 -0.24
N ASN A 65 11.87 28.13 -0.64
CA ASN A 65 11.36 26.79 -0.97
C ASN A 65 11.50 25.75 0.16
N LYS A 66 12.19 26.07 1.26
CA LYS A 66 12.42 25.13 2.38
C LYS A 66 11.14 24.50 2.93
N GLN A 67 10.06 25.29 3.02
CA GLN A 67 8.78 24.80 3.52
C GLN A 67 8.12 23.83 2.53
N GLU A 68 8.17 24.15 1.24
CA GLU A 68 7.61 23.31 0.17
C GLU A 68 8.36 21.98 0.05
N LEU A 69 9.69 22.00 0.13
CA LEU A 69 10.52 20.80 0.15
C LEU A 69 10.22 19.91 1.37
N ALA A 70 9.95 20.50 2.54
CA ALA A 70 9.55 19.75 3.74
C ALA A 70 8.16 19.11 3.58
N VAL A 71 7.20 19.82 2.98
CA VAL A 71 5.86 19.29 2.67
C VAL A 71 5.93 18.17 1.64
N LEU A 72 6.75 18.32 0.61
CA LEU A 72 7.00 17.30 -0.41
C LEU A 72 7.60 16.03 0.22
N HIS A 73 8.61 16.17 1.07
CA HIS A 73 9.19 15.04 1.81
C HIS A 73 8.16 14.34 2.70
N TYR A 74 7.30 15.10 3.39
CA TYR A 74 6.19 14.54 4.18
C TYR A 74 5.24 13.73 3.30
N HIS A 75 4.81 14.27 2.16
CA HIS A 75 3.90 13.56 1.27
C HIS A 75 4.53 12.28 0.71
N ILE A 76 5.79 12.31 0.28
CA ILE A 76 6.54 11.13 -0.18
C ILE A 76 6.55 10.04 0.91
N ARG A 77 6.96 10.36 2.14
CA ARG A 77 6.95 9.42 3.27
C ARG A 77 5.56 8.90 3.61
N SER A 78 4.57 9.79 3.52
CA SER A 78 3.18 9.50 3.85
C SER A 78 2.59 8.48 2.88
N ILE A 79 2.83 8.60 1.57
CA ILE A 79 2.36 7.57 0.62
C ILE A 79 3.12 6.25 0.79
N HIS A 80 4.43 6.29 1.05
CA HIS A 80 5.19 5.08 1.33
C HIS A 80 4.57 4.31 2.53
N SER A 81 4.27 5.02 3.61
CA SER A 81 3.60 4.45 4.78
C SER A 81 2.21 3.89 4.45
N LEU A 82 1.43 4.60 3.63
CA LEU A 82 0.10 4.16 3.19
C LEU A 82 0.17 2.83 2.45
N VAL A 83 1.16 2.64 1.57
CA VAL A 83 1.30 1.42 0.78
C VAL A 83 1.89 0.27 1.59
N ILE A 84 2.89 0.52 2.44
CA ILE A 84 3.43 -0.50 3.37
C ILE A 84 2.32 -1.07 4.25
N LEU A 85 1.39 -0.24 4.72
CA LEU A 85 0.25 -0.68 5.55
C LEU A 85 -0.91 -1.22 4.71
N GLY A 86 -1.13 -0.65 3.52
CA GLY A 86 -2.21 -1.00 2.62
C GLY A 86 -2.06 -2.41 2.05
N ILE A 87 -0.86 -2.83 1.64
CA ILE A 87 -0.65 -4.15 1.03
C ILE A 87 -0.97 -5.29 2.01
N PRO A 88 -0.46 -5.32 3.26
CA PRO A 88 -0.86 -6.32 4.26
C PRO A 88 -2.36 -6.32 4.55
N LEU A 89 -2.98 -5.14 4.62
CA LEU A 89 -4.42 -5.00 4.87
C LEU A 89 -5.26 -5.56 3.71
N LEU A 90 -4.91 -5.21 2.47
CA LEU A 90 -5.53 -5.77 1.27
C LEU A 90 -5.37 -7.28 1.20
N SER A 91 -4.17 -7.79 1.51
CA SER A 91 -3.90 -9.23 1.56
C SER A 91 -4.80 -9.93 2.57
N PHE A 92 -4.99 -9.33 3.76
CA PHE A 92 -5.90 -9.85 4.78
C PHE A 92 -7.35 -9.86 4.31
N ILE A 93 -7.80 -8.80 3.64
CA ILE A 93 -9.13 -8.72 3.03
C ILE A 93 -9.33 -9.84 2.00
N PHE A 94 -8.40 -10.01 1.06
CA PHE A 94 -8.47 -11.06 0.04
C PHE A 94 -8.59 -12.45 0.65
N VAL A 95 -7.78 -12.73 1.68
CA VAL A 95 -7.88 -13.98 2.44
C VAL A 95 -9.25 -14.11 3.10
N GLY A 96 -9.75 -13.06 3.73
CA GLY A 96 -11.11 -13.02 4.29
C GLY A 96 -12.18 -13.38 3.25
N PHE A 97 -12.07 -12.86 2.02
CA PHE A 97 -12.97 -13.22 0.92
C PHE A 97 -12.82 -14.69 0.51
N LEU A 98 -11.60 -15.22 0.43
CA LEU A 98 -11.39 -16.64 0.12
C LEU A 98 -12.08 -17.54 1.15
N PHE A 99 -11.93 -17.26 2.45
CA PHE A 99 -12.59 -18.03 3.51
C PHE A 99 -14.11 -17.86 3.53
N GLN A 100 -14.60 -16.66 3.19
CA GLN A 100 -16.03 -16.34 3.24
C GLN A 100 -16.80 -16.72 1.97
N PHE A 101 -16.15 -16.91 0.83
CA PHE A 101 -16.81 -17.17 -0.47
C PHE A 101 -16.38 -18.47 -1.16
N SER A 102 -15.15 -18.95 -0.99
CA SER A 102 -14.68 -20.17 -1.66
C SER A 102 -15.29 -21.44 -1.06
N LYS A 103 -15.78 -22.35 -1.92
CA LYS A 103 -16.31 -23.66 -1.51
C LYS A 103 -15.28 -24.51 -0.75
N HIS A 104 -14.01 -24.41 -1.13
CA HIS A 104 -12.92 -25.19 -0.54
C HIS A 104 -12.63 -24.76 0.91
N PHE A 105 -12.67 -23.45 1.18
CA PHE A 105 -12.33 -22.91 2.49
C PHE A 105 -13.53 -22.84 3.45
N LYS A 106 -14.75 -22.63 2.93
CA LYS A 106 -16.00 -22.62 3.72
C LYS A 106 -16.28 -23.90 4.49
N THR A 107 -15.76 -25.03 4.01
CA THR A 107 -16.02 -26.36 4.60
C THR A 107 -15.01 -26.75 5.67
N MET A 108 -14.03 -25.89 5.95
CA MET A 108 -13.03 -26.13 7.01
C MET A 108 -13.66 -25.98 8.40
N LYS A 109 -13.48 -27.00 9.26
CA LYS A 109 -13.93 -26.96 10.65
C LYS A 109 -13.27 -25.78 11.38
N GLY A 110 -14.06 -25.02 12.14
CA GLY A 110 -13.61 -23.83 12.87
C GLY A 110 -13.81 -22.50 12.12
N ILE A 111 -14.25 -22.53 10.85
CA ILE A 111 -14.51 -21.33 10.04
C ILE A 111 -16.02 -21.21 9.80
N GLU A 112 -16.68 -20.40 10.62
CA GLU A 112 -18.09 -20.08 10.45
C GLU A 112 -18.28 -19.01 9.35
N ALA A 113 -18.57 -19.46 8.13
CA ALA A 113 -19.00 -18.57 7.05
C ALA A 113 -20.50 -18.31 7.17
N SER A 114 -20.88 -17.07 7.51
CA SER A 114 -22.30 -16.66 7.60
C SER A 114 -22.65 -15.50 6.67
N ARG A 115 -23.91 -15.40 6.24
CA ARG A 115 -24.37 -14.30 5.38
C ARG A 115 -24.12 -12.92 6.01
N LYS A 116 -24.27 -12.80 7.34
CA LYS A 116 -24.00 -11.55 8.07
C LYS A 116 -22.52 -11.17 8.00
N ARG A 117 -21.60 -12.13 8.18
CA ARG A 117 -20.15 -11.90 8.06
C ARG A 117 -19.74 -11.55 6.64
N ALA A 118 -20.34 -12.18 5.63
CA ALA A 118 -20.11 -11.82 4.23
C ALA A 118 -20.50 -10.36 3.94
N VAL A 119 -21.69 -9.93 4.37
CA VAL A 119 -22.14 -8.55 4.15
C VAL A 119 -21.24 -7.56 4.91
N ALA A 120 -20.88 -7.84 6.16
CA ALA A 120 -19.96 -7.01 6.93
C ALA A 120 -18.57 -6.91 6.28
N LEU A 121 -18.03 -8.02 5.76
CA LEU A 121 -16.75 -8.05 5.07
C LEU A 121 -16.79 -7.20 3.80
N ILE A 122 -17.84 -7.32 2.99
CA ILE A 122 -18.03 -6.50 1.79
C ILE A 122 -18.08 -5.02 2.17
N LEU A 123 -18.92 -4.64 3.14
CA LEU A 123 -19.08 -3.25 3.55
C LEU A 123 -17.77 -2.65 4.09
N MET A 124 -17.09 -3.35 5.01
CA MET A 124 -15.81 -2.89 5.56
C MET A 124 -14.75 -2.78 4.47
N THR A 125 -14.70 -3.75 3.55
CA THR A 125 -13.76 -3.72 2.42
C THR A 125 -14.02 -2.51 1.53
N THR A 126 -15.28 -2.22 1.17
CA THR A 126 -15.61 -1.06 0.35
C THR A 126 -15.17 0.24 1.03
N VAL A 127 -15.42 0.41 2.33
CA VAL A 127 -14.98 1.60 3.08
C VAL A 127 -13.46 1.72 3.08
N ILE A 128 -12.75 0.63 3.37
CA ILE A 128 -11.27 0.60 3.39
C ILE A 128 -10.71 0.92 2.00
N LEU A 129 -11.27 0.34 0.94
CA LEU A 129 -10.82 0.58 -0.44
C LEU A 129 -11.06 2.02 -0.87
N LEU A 130 -12.24 2.58 -0.59
CA LEU A 130 -12.55 3.98 -0.89
C LEU A 130 -11.59 4.92 -0.15
N TRP A 131 -11.33 4.66 1.13
CA TRP A 131 -10.40 5.45 1.93
C TRP A 131 -8.96 5.34 1.42
N LEU A 132 -8.45 4.12 1.21
CA LEU A 132 -7.08 3.89 0.72
C LEU A 132 -6.85 4.53 -0.65
N VAL A 133 -7.79 4.36 -1.59
CA VAL A 133 -7.71 4.94 -2.93
C VAL A 133 -7.80 6.47 -2.85
N GLY A 134 -8.71 7.02 -2.05
CA GLY A 134 -8.84 8.46 -1.85
C GLY A 134 -7.56 9.10 -1.31
N GLU A 135 -7.00 8.55 -0.23
CA GLU A 135 -5.75 9.02 0.37
C GLU A 135 -4.57 8.88 -0.60
N PHE A 136 -4.50 7.78 -1.34
CA PHE A 136 -3.45 7.56 -2.33
C PHE A 136 -3.51 8.62 -3.44
N LEU A 137 -4.69 8.85 -4.03
CA LEU A 137 -4.89 9.85 -5.08
C LEU A 137 -4.62 11.27 -4.59
N TYR A 138 -5.11 11.62 -3.41
CA TYR A 138 -4.90 12.93 -2.79
C TYR A 138 -3.41 13.23 -2.59
N ARG A 139 -2.69 12.33 -1.92
CA ARG A 139 -1.27 12.53 -1.64
C ARG A 139 -0.43 12.50 -2.92
N ARG A 140 -0.76 11.66 -3.90
CA ARG A 140 -0.09 11.64 -5.21
C ARG A 140 -0.29 12.97 -5.94
N GLY A 141 -1.50 13.52 -5.90
CA GLY A 141 -1.79 14.84 -6.45
C GLY A 141 -0.92 15.93 -5.83
N ASN A 142 -0.78 15.93 -4.51
CA ASN A 142 0.07 16.91 -3.81
C ASN A 142 1.55 16.77 -4.19
N ILE A 143 2.09 15.55 -4.31
CA ILE A 143 3.47 15.35 -4.76
C ILE A 143 3.68 15.95 -6.14
N ILE A 144 2.76 15.69 -7.07
CA ILE A 144 2.86 16.21 -8.45
C ILE A 144 2.77 17.74 -8.44
N SER A 145 1.84 18.31 -7.68
CA SER A 145 1.70 19.78 -7.54
C SER A 145 2.97 20.40 -6.99
N SER A 146 3.50 19.89 -5.87
CA SER A 146 4.71 20.41 -5.25
C SER A 146 5.93 20.30 -6.14
N ILE A 147 6.10 19.20 -6.89
CA ILE A 147 7.18 19.08 -7.87
C ILE A 147 7.00 20.12 -9.00
N THR A 148 5.77 20.37 -9.43
CA THR A 148 5.48 21.34 -10.51
C THR A 148 5.69 22.79 -10.05
N GLU A 149 5.35 23.10 -8.81
CA GLU A 149 5.57 24.43 -8.21
C GLU A 149 7.06 24.74 -7.98
N LEU A 150 7.87 23.71 -7.75
CA LEU A 150 9.31 23.84 -7.55
C LEU A 150 10.13 23.87 -8.87
N LEU A 151 9.52 23.56 -10.02
CA LEU A 151 10.11 23.60 -11.37
C LEU A 151 9.92 24.95 -12.04
#